data_AF-I3Y9L1-F1
#
_entry.id   AF-I3Y9L1-F1
#
_cell.length_a   1.000
_cell.length_b   1.000
_cell.length_c   1.000
_cell.angle_alpha   90.00
_cell.angle_beta   90.00
_cell.angle_gamma   90.00
#
_symmetry.space_group_name_H-M   'P 1'
#
loop_
_entity.id
_entity.type
_entity.pdbx_description
1 polymer ?
#
loop_
_entity_poly.entity_id
_entity_poly.type
_entity_poly.pdbx_seq_one_letter_code
_entity_poly.pdbx_strand_id
1 'polypeptide(L)'
;MQPKDSTSNESFKGFTNRECPFYPCHQGVRREFNCLFCYCPLIAYDCPGPYRVYTDKHGLRRKDCSDCRLPHDGYRASWAFIQKWLEQPRVWDGHEQSERYRPFRRER
;
A
#
# COMPACT_ATOMS: atom_id res chain seq x y z
N MET A 1 -16.22 -6.35 -6.84
CA MET A 1 -15.49 -7.60 -7.12
C MET A 1 -15.94 -8.63 -6.09
N GLN A 2 -17.02 -9.34 -6.43
CA GLN A 2 -17.58 -10.46 -5.67
C GLN A 2 -17.68 -11.63 -6.66
N PRO A 3 -17.15 -12.80 -6.31
CA PRO A 3 -17.43 -13.45 -5.04
C PRO A 3 -16.14 -13.83 -4.30
N LYS A 4 -15.76 -13.04 -3.29
CA LYS A 4 -14.64 -13.40 -2.39
C LYS A 4 -15.05 -14.51 -1.41
N ASP A 5 -16.35 -14.72 -1.27
CA ASP A 5 -16.95 -15.70 -0.35
C ASP A 5 -17.22 -17.06 -1.01
N SER A 6 -17.00 -17.20 -2.33
CA SER A 6 -17.23 -18.48 -3.04
C SER A 6 -16.01 -19.40 -3.07
N THR A 7 -14.90 -19.03 -2.43
CA THR A 7 -13.68 -19.83 -2.40
C THR A 7 -12.94 -19.70 -1.08
N SER A 8 -12.35 -20.79 -0.61
CA SER A 8 -11.40 -20.78 0.50
C SER A 8 -9.96 -20.47 0.06
N ASN A 9 -9.70 -20.41 -1.25
CA ASN A 9 -8.39 -20.08 -1.77
C ASN A 9 -8.13 -18.58 -1.63
N GLU A 10 -7.14 -18.21 -0.81
CA GLU A 10 -6.83 -16.82 -0.53
C GLU A 10 -5.69 -16.22 -1.35
N SER A 11 -5.18 -16.91 -2.36
CA SER A 11 -4.08 -16.42 -3.20
C SER A 11 -4.43 -15.11 -3.95
N PHE A 12 -5.72 -14.77 -4.05
CA PHE A 12 -6.16 -13.46 -4.55
C PHE A 12 -5.77 -12.29 -3.63
N LYS A 13 -5.48 -12.54 -2.34
CA LYS A 13 -5.10 -11.52 -1.36
C LYS A 13 -3.65 -11.05 -1.55
N GLY A 14 -2.80 -11.85 -2.18
CA GLY A 14 -1.42 -11.49 -2.45
C GLY A 14 -0.50 -12.68 -2.73
N PHE A 15 0.70 -12.35 -3.18
CA PHE A 15 1.81 -13.28 -3.42
C PHE A 15 3.14 -12.55 -3.26
N THR A 16 4.23 -13.28 -3.04
CA THR A 16 5.61 -12.76 -3.10
C THR A 16 6.30 -13.33 -4.33
N ASN A 17 6.66 -12.48 -5.28
CA ASN A 17 7.56 -12.85 -6.37
C ASN A 17 9.03 -12.75 -5.90
N ARG A 18 9.62 -13.89 -5.49
CA ARG A 18 11.01 -13.95 -5.02
C ARG A 18 12.05 -13.81 -6.14
N GLU A 19 11.66 -13.97 -7.39
CA GLU A 19 12.53 -13.81 -8.56
C GLU A 19 12.59 -12.36 -9.05
N CYS A 20 11.82 -11.45 -8.44
CA CYS A 20 11.84 -10.04 -8.78
C CYS A 20 13.23 -9.44 -8.48
N PRO A 21 13.88 -8.76 -9.44
CA PRO A 21 15.22 -8.19 -9.25
C PRO A 21 15.24 -7.05 -8.22
N PHE A 22 14.07 -6.49 -7.89
CA PHE A 22 13.92 -5.46 -6.88
C PHE A 22 13.63 -6.03 -5.48
N TYR A 23 13.51 -7.35 -5.32
CA TYR A 23 13.23 -7.97 -4.02
C TYR A 23 14.49 -8.00 -3.12
N PRO A 24 14.40 -7.60 -1.84
CA PRO A 24 13.24 -7.00 -1.16
C PRO A 24 13.03 -5.52 -1.55
N CYS A 25 11.82 -5.18 -2.00
CA CYS A 25 11.54 -3.85 -2.57
C CYS A 25 11.49 -2.72 -1.52
N HIS A 26 11.17 -3.04 -0.27
CA HIS A 26 11.12 -2.09 0.84
C HIS A 26 11.84 -2.64 2.07
N GLN A 27 12.60 -1.79 2.75
CA GLN A 27 13.34 -2.17 3.95
C GLN A 27 12.41 -2.29 5.17
N GLY A 28 12.63 -3.27 6.04
CA GLY A 28 11.91 -3.38 7.32
C GLY A 28 10.46 -3.88 7.21
N VAL A 29 10.08 -4.52 6.11
CA VAL A 29 8.89 -5.40 6.06
C VAL A 29 9.15 -6.60 6.98
N ARG A 30 8.18 -6.94 7.83
CA ARG A 30 8.36 -7.97 8.88
C ARG A 30 7.79 -9.33 8.49
N ARG A 31 6.86 -9.35 7.53
CA ARG A 31 6.18 -10.55 7.03
C ARG A 31 6.46 -10.77 5.54
N GLU A 32 5.54 -11.41 4.83
CA GLU A 32 5.59 -11.60 3.39
C GLU A 32 5.32 -10.30 2.61
N PHE A 33 6.07 -10.09 1.53
CA PHE A 33 5.83 -8.96 0.62
C PHE A 33 4.62 -9.25 -0.26
N ASN A 34 3.63 -8.37 -0.26
CA ASN A 34 2.52 -8.45 -1.19
C ASN A 34 2.86 -7.75 -2.53
N CYS A 35 3.28 -8.51 -3.53
CA CYS A 35 3.63 -8.00 -4.86
C CYS A 35 2.41 -7.57 -5.69
N LEU A 36 1.18 -7.94 -5.29
CA LEU A 36 -0.04 -7.43 -5.92
C LEU A 36 -0.11 -5.89 -5.86
N PHE A 37 0.50 -5.31 -4.83
CA PHE A 37 0.48 -3.87 -4.58
C PHE A 37 1.83 -3.19 -4.81
N CYS A 38 2.72 -3.80 -5.63
CA CYS A 38 3.97 -3.16 -6.04
C CYS A 38 3.76 -1.73 -6.59
N TYR A 39 2.62 -1.52 -7.25
CA TYR A 39 2.07 -0.18 -7.46
C TYR A 39 0.96 0.07 -6.44
N CYS A 40 1.06 1.17 -5.70
CA CYS A 40 0.08 1.51 -4.67
C CYS A 40 -1.31 1.71 -5.30
N PRO A 41 -2.31 0.88 -4.97
CA PRO A 41 -3.67 1.06 -5.48
C PRO A 41 -4.33 2.37 -5.01
N LEU A 42 -3.77 2.98 -3.96
CA LEU A 42 -4.25 4.22 -3.36
C LEU A 42 -3.49 5.47 -3.86
N ILE A 43 -2.69 5.37 -4.92
CA ILE A 43 -1.82 6.48 -5.35
C ILE A 43 -2.61 7.75 -5.76
N ALA A 44 -3.84 7.59 -6.27
CA ALA A 44 -4.74 8.68 -6.65
C ALA A 44 -5.72 9.08 -5.53
N TYR A 45 -5.72 8.37 -4.40
CA TYR A 45 -6.69 8.54 -3.32
C TYR A 45 -6.01 9.00 -2.04
N ASP A 46 -6.77 9.66 -1.19
CA ASP A 46 -6.33 10.03 0.14
C ASP A 46 -6.06 8.77 0.98
N CYS A 47 -4.93 8.75 1.68
CA CYS A 47 -4.47 7.56 2.41
C CYS A 47 -3.50 7.93 3.55
N PRO A 48 -3.39 7.10 4.60
CA PRO A 48 -2.54 7.35 5.76
C PRO A 48 -1.07 6.93 5.51
N GLY A 49 -0.72 6.57 4.27
CA GLY A 49 0.63 6.13 3.94
C GLY A 49 1.63 7.27 4.14
N PRO A 50 2.89 6.98 4.52
CA PRO A 50 3.91 8.00 4.72
C PRO A 50 4.46 8.52 3.37
N TYR A 51 3.59 8.90 2.44
CA TYR A 51 3.98 9.41 1.15
C TYR A 51 4.62 10.80 1.28
N ARG A 52 5.61 11.06 0.43
CA ARG A 52 6.08 12.43 0.15
C ARG A 52 5.37 12.95 -1.09
N VAL A 53 5.35 14.26 -1.27
CA VAL A 53 4.82 14.87 -2.49
C VAL A 53 5.96 15.46 -3.31
N TYR A 54 5.90 15.26 -4.62
CA TYR A 54 6.81 15.89 -5.57
C TYR A 54 6.02 16.38 -6.79
N THR A 55 6.64 17.27 -7.56
CA THR A 55 6.10 17.72 -8.84
C THR A 55 6.84 16.99 -9.95
N ASP A 56 6.12 16.31 -10.83
CA ASP A 56 6.71 15.61 -11.96
C ASP A 56 7.15 16.58 -13.07
N LYS A 57 7.81 16.05 -14.10
CA LYS A 57 8.31 16.83 -15.26
C LYS A 57 7.20 17.56 -16.04
N HIS A 58 5.94 17.26 -15.81
CA HIS A 58 4.77 17.88 -16.44
C HIS A 58 4.08 18.90 -15.53
N GLY A 59 4.64 19.20 -14.35
CA GLY A 59 4.06 20.15 -13.40
C GLY A 59 2.93 19.56 -12.55
N LEU A 60 2.70 18.24 -12.61
CA LEU A 60 1.65 17.58 -11.82
C LEU A 60 2.20 17.14 -10.46
N ARG A 61 1.45 17.42 -9.39
CA ARG A 61 1.77 16.89 -8.06
C ARG A 61 1.49 15.40 -8.01
N ARG A 62 2.44 14.64 -7.46
CA ARG A 62 2.41 13.18 -7.36
C ARG A 62 2.83 12.74 -5.97
N LYS A 63 2.33 11.57 -5.56
CA LYS A 63 2.79 10.89 -4.35
C LYS A 63 4.02 10.06 -4.67
N ASP A 64 5.08 10.25 -3.88
CA ASP A 64 6.19 9.31 -3.75
C ASP A 64 5.90 8.38 -2.56
N CYS A 65 5.59 7.13 -2.89
CA CYS A 65 5.28 6.08 -1.93
C CYS A 65 6.47 5.13 -1.66
N SER A 66 7.68 5.46 -2.07
CA SER A 66 8.85 4.55 -2.02
C SER A 66 9.22 4.10 -0.60
N ASP A 67 8.86 4.88 0.42
CA ASP A 67 9.06 4.55 1.85
C ASP A 67 7.82 3.88 2.50
N CYS A 68 6.75 3.66 1.75
CA CYS A 68 5.49 3.11 2.26
C CYS A 68 5.53 1.58 2.34
N ARG A 69 5.22 1.03 3.53
CA ARG A 69 5.20 -0.42 3.79
C ARG A 69 3.81 -0.96 4.10
N LEU A 70 2.81 -0.09 4.22
CA LEU A 70 1.44 -0.47 4.56
C LEU A 70 0.85 -1.57 3.68
N PRO A 71 0.99 -1.52 2.34
CA PRO A 71 0.46 -2.59 1.50
C PRO A 71 1.40 -3.80 1.40
N HIS A 72 2.55 -3.82 2.09
CA HIS A 72 3.58 -4.84 1.91
C HIS A 72 3.91 -5.66 3.16
N ASP A 73 3.11 -5.61 4.23
CA ASP A 73 3.37 -6.37 5.48
C ASP A 73 2.38 -7.52 5.71
N GLY A 74 2.47 -8.55 4.87
CA GLY A 74 1.67 -9.77 4.89
C GLY A 74 0.34 -9.67 4.11
N TYR A 75 0.01 -10.71 3.34
CA TYR A 75 -1.07 -10.66 2.34
C TYR A 75 -2.44 -10.26 2.91
N ARG A 76 -2.85 -10.90 4.02
CA ARG A 76 -4.18 -10.67 4.63
C ARG A 76 -4.34 -9.24 5.15
N ALA A 77 -3.33 -8.74 5.86
CA ALA A 77 -3.34 -7.40 6.44
C ALA A 77 -3.32 -6.33 5.34
N SER A 78 -2.42 -6.48 4.36
CA SER A 78 -2.33 -5.58 3.20
C SER A 78 -3.64 -5.56 2.41
N TRP A 79 -4.22 -6.72 2.11
CA TRP A 79 -5.46 -6.81 1.37
C TRP A 79 -6.62 -6.13 2.11
N ALA A 80 -6.80 -6.42 3.39
CA ALA A 80 -7.84 -5.80 4.21
C ALA A 80 -7.66 -4.28 4.29
N PHE A 81 -6.42 -3.81 4.42
CA PHE A 81 -6.10 -2.38 4.41
C PHE A 81 -6.50 -1.73 3.07
N ILE A 82 -6.06 -2.26 1.93
CA ILE A 82 -6.41 -1.71 0.62
C ILE A 82 -7.92 -1.72 0.39
N GLN A 83 -8.60 -2.82 0.74
CA GLN A 83 -10.05 -2.93 0.58
C GLN A 83 -10.80 -1.86 1.37
N LYS A 84 -10.45 -1.66 2.64
CA LYS A 84 -11.07 -0.64 3.49
C LYS A 84 -10.96 0.77 2.90
N TRP A 85 -9.83 1.11 2.28
CA TRP A 85 -9.66 2.43 1.66
C TRP A 85 -10.35 2.57 0.31
N LEU A 86 -10.53 1.47 -0.41
CA LEU A 86 -11.27 1.45 -1.68
C LEU A 86 -12.79 1.35 -1.49
N GLU A 87 -13.29 1.05 -0.29
CA GLU A 87 -14.73 1.03 0.01
C GLU A 87 -15.35 2.45 -0.02
N GLN A 88 -14.59 3.46 0.41
CA GLN A 88 -15.00 4.87 0.40
C GLN A 88 -13.83 5.76 -0.05
N PRO A 89 -13.42 5.70 -1.33
CA PRO A 89 -12.24 6.38 -1.80
C PRO A 89 -12.49 7.89 -1.88
N ARG A 90 -11.62 8.68 -1.24
CA ARG A 90 -11.56 10.13 -1.43
C ARG A 90 -10.41 10.42 -2.39
N VAL A 91 -10.66 11.18 -3.46
CA VAL A 91 -9.60 11.58 -4.38
C VAL A 91 -8.61 12.49 -3.67
N TRP A 92 -7.31 12.24 -3.84
CA TRP A 92 -6.27 13.09 -3.29
C TRP A 92 -6.16 14.39 -4.10
N ASP A 93 -6.15 15.52 -3.40
CA ASP A 93 -6.15 16.86 -3.99
C ASP A 93 -4.75 17.48 -4.14
N GLY A 94 -3.70 16.71 -3.83
CA GLY A 94 -2.32 17.17 -3.89
C GLY A 94 -1.72 17.57 -2.55
N HIS A 95 -2.45 17.53 -1.43
CA HIS A 95 -1.91 17.94 -0.13
C HIS A 95 -0.69 17.13 0.34
N GLU A 96 0.19 17.77 1.12
CA GLU A 96 1.28 17.11 1.85
C GLU A 96 0.70 16.19 2.94
N GLN A 97 1.37 15.07 3.23
CA GLN A 97 0.91 14.17 4.27
C GLN A 97 0.87 14.89 5.64
N SER A 98 -0.33 15.01 6.21
CA SER A 98 -0.59 15.77 7.44
C SER A 98 -0.54 14.89 8.70
N GLU A 99 -0.85 13.60 8.57
CA GLU A 99 -0.77 12.65 9.66
C GLU A 99 0.62 12.03 9.73
N ARG A 100 1.35 12.27 10.83
CA ARG A 100 2.52 11.45 11.16
C ARG A 100 2.05 10.01 11.24
N TYR A 101 2.42 9.20 10.23
CA TYR A 101 2.40 7.75 10.34
C TYR A 101 3.13 7.39 11.64
N ARG A 102 2.38 7.08 12.70
CA ARG A 102 2.90 6.46 13.90
C ARG A 102 2.98 4.98 13.56
N PRO A 103 4.15 4.40 13.24
CA PRO A 103 4.26 2.96 13.18
C PRO A 103 3.75 2.46 14.53
N PHE A 104 2.74 1.59 14.53
CA PHE A 104 2.18 1.00 15.74
C PHE A 104 3.35 0.50 16.60
N ARG A 105 3.75 1.28 17.61
CA ARG A 105 4.60 0.78 18.68
C ARG A 105 3.68 -0.21 19.39
N ARG A 106 3.87 -1.50 19.14
CA ARG A 106 3.47 -2.51 20.10
C ARG A 106 4.31 -2.23 21.35
N GLU A 107 3.75 -1.44 22.26
CA GLU A 107 4.18 -1.46 23.64
C GLU A 107 4.06 -2.91 24.12
N ARG A 108 5.15 -3.38 24.73
CA ARG A 108 5.28 -4.71 25.30
C ARG A 108 4.40 -4.83 26.54
#